data_AF-A0A9W8PHR9-F1
#
_entry.id   AF-A0A9W8PHR9-F1
#
_cell.length_a   1.000
_cell.length_b   1.000
_cell.length_c   1.000
_cell.angle_alpha   90.00
_cell.angle_beta   90.00
_cell.angle_gamma   90.00
#
_symmetry.space_group_name_H-M   'P 1'
#
loop_
_entity.id
_entity.type
_entity.pdbx_description
1 polymer ?
#
loop_
_entity_poly.entity_id
_entity_poly.type
_entity_poly.pdbx_seq_one_letter_code
_entity_poly.pdbx_strand_id
1 'polypeptide(L)'
;MSGIISQARNVLAAIGILTVTDNPPTPLTSLFSNLPNYHRILISSLDGTGKSTLLEKHLVSNHKHISRFTIFTCLHIDTYRCSNVTFHVMDVGGGRPNGHHRMETRFFNQANAVVWILDADDLDYLVESREELVRKIAHEAGLQKDVPLLILANSRNHTDTENMDSLRKCFFEKTPTSLSDKSYAFFGTNIDTGDGLREAFKWLRASIETMDKKNATMAKTKVLSVEEEAVMIMGYNQDHKSDWV
;
A
#
# COMPACT_ATOMS: atom_id res chain seq x y z
N MET A 1 28.94 15.94 2.81
CA MET A 1 28.76 14.49 2.63
C MET A 1 28.00 13.81 3.78
N SER A 2 28.22 14.17 5.05
CA SER A 2 27.50 13.58 6.21
C SER A 2 25.98 13.81 6.21
N GLY A 3 25.52 14.99 5.75
CA GLY A 3 24.08 15.31 5.69
C GLY A 3 23.29 14.47 4.69
N ILE A 4 23.86 14.21 3.50
CA ILE A 4 23.22 13.42 2.43
C ILE A 4 23.12 11.94 2.85
N ILE A 5 24.17 11.40 3.48
CA ILE A 5 24.17 10.02 3.99
C ILE A 5 23.16 9.85 5.13
N SER A 6 23.06 10.83 6.04
CA SER A 6 22.05 10.83 7.11
C SER A 6 20.63 10.89 6.54
N GLN A 7 20.40 11.74 5.54
CA GLN A 7 19.09 11.87 4.88
C GLN A 7 18.70 10.60 4.12
N ALA A 8 19.64 10.00 3.38
CA ALA A 8 19.44 8.70 2.72
C ALA A 8 19.16 7.59 3.73
N ARG A 9 19.87 7.55 4.86
CA ARG A 9 19.65 6.57 5.92
C ARG A 9 18.29 6.74 6.59
N ASN A 10 17.86 7.98 6.82
CA ASN A 10 16.55 8.28 7.40
C ASN A 10 15.41 7.91 6.44
N VAL A 11 15.57 8.18 5.14
CA VAL A 11 14.65 7.73 4.09
C VAL A 11 14.58 6.21 4.05
N LEU A 12 15.73 5.54 4.09
CA LEU A 12 15.84 4.08 4.07
C LEU A 12 15.22 3.41 5.30
N ALA A 13 15.37 4.01 6.47
CA ALA A 13 14.68 3.58 7.69
C ALA A 13 13.17 3.86 7.59
N ALA A 14 12.81 5.01 7.04
CA ALA A 14 11.43 5.44 6.82
C ALA A 14 10.65 4.55 5.86
N ILE A 15 11.28 4.06 4.78
CA ILE A 15 10.69 3.10 3.85
C ILE A 15 10.93 1.64 4.30
N GLY A 16 11.33 1.44 5.56
CA GLY A 16 11.35 0.12 6.20
C GLY A 16 12.35 -0.86 5.59
N ILE A 17 13.37 -0.35 4.90
CA ILE A 17 14.47 -1.15 4.34
C ILE A 17 15.58 -1.30 5.38
N LEU A 18 15.87 -0.26 6.17
CA LEU A 18 16.88 -0.29 7.25
C LEU A 18 16.32 -0.63 8.64
N THR A 19 15.01 -0.85 8.78
CA THR A 19 14.45 -1.25 10.08
C THR A 19 14.76 -2.73 10.35
N VAL A 20 15.77 -2.96 11.19
CA VAL A 20 16.26 -4.28 11.62
C VAL A 20 15.36 -4.93 12.69
N THR A 21 14.35 -4.22 13.19
CA THR A 21 13.52 -4.70 14.29
C THR A 21 12.36 -5.54 13.76
N ASP A 22 12.48 -6.87 13.90
CA ASP A 22 11.33 -7.77 13.83
C ASP A 22 10.37 -7.45 14.97
N ASN A 23 9.36 -6.65 14.66
CA ASN A 23 8.32 -6.31 15.62
C ASN A 23 7.43 -7.54 15.89
N PRO A 24 6.92 -7.70 17.13
CA PRO A 24 6.08 -8.84 17.46
C PRO A 24 4.80 -8.83 16.60
N PRO A 25 4.35 -10.00 16.11
CA PRO A 25 3.22 -10.07 15.21
C PRO A 25 1.89 -9.84 15.94
N THR A 26 0.96 -9.22 15.24
CA THR A 26 -0.46 -9.15 15.61
C THR A 26 -1.20 -10.35 14.98
N PRO A 27 -2.48 -10.60 15.34
CA PRO A 27 -3.27 -11.63 14.66
C PRO A 27 -3.29 -11.49 13.14
N LEU A 28 -3.27 -10.26 12.64
CA LEU A 28 -3.33 -9.98 11.21
C LEU A 28 -1.95 -10.05 10.54
N THR A 29 -0.90 -9.49 11.14
CA THR A 29 0.46 -9.55 10.57
C THR A 29 1.10 -10.94 10.68
N SER A 30 0.67 -11.75 11.66
CA SER A 30 1.06 -13.17 11.76
C SER A 30 0.68 -14.01 10.54
N LEU A 31 -0.30 -13.58 9.74
CA LEU A 31 -0.66 -14.27 8.48
C LEU A 31 0.51 -14.28 7.50
N PHE A 32 1.41 -13.31 7.60
CA PHE A 32 2.51 -13.07 6.66
C PHE A 32 3.87 -13.56 7.18
N SER A 33 3.98 -13.97 8.45
CA SER A 33 5.27 -14.33 9.07
C SER A 33 5.97 -15.52 8.41
N ASN A 34 5.22 -16.37 7.70
CA ASN A 34 5.73 -17.56 7.03
C ASN A 34 6.00 -17.35 5.54
N LEU A 35 5.90 -16.11 5.02
CA LEU A 35 6.26 -15.84 3.63
C LEU A 35 7.79 -15.95 3.46
N PRO A 36 8.27 -16.71 2.45
CA PRO A 36 9.69 -16.99 2.28
C PRO A 36 10.48 -15.79 1.74
N ASN A 37 9.81 -14.91 1.00
CA ASN A 37 10.41 -13.73 0.38
C ASN A 37 9.99 -12.46 1.12
N TYR A 38 10.76 -11.39 0.93
CA TYR A 38 10.41 -10.07 1.42
C TYR A 38 9.31 -9.44 0.53
N HIS A 39 8.30 -8.82 1.16
CA HIS A 39 7.21 -8.14 0.45
C HIS A 39 6.89 -6.76 1.02
N ARG A 40 6.57 -5.82 0.14
CA ARG A 40 6.02 -4.50 0.47
C ARG A 40 4.51 -4.48 0.23
N ILE A 41 3.74 -4.18 1.26
CA ILE A 41 2.30 -4.00 1.18
C ILE A 41 2.01 -2.50 1.32
N LEU A 42 1.51 -1.89 0.26
CA LEU A 42 1.07 -0.49 0.28
C LEU A 42 -0.40 -0.41 0.69
N ILE A 43 -0.72 0.36 1.71
CA ILE A 43 -2.07 0.70 2.14
C ILE A 43 -2.30 2.16 1.75
N SER A 44 -3.25 2.41 0.87
CA SER A 44 -3.54 3.74 0.33
C SER A 44 -5.03 3.89 0.05
N SER A 45 -5.49 5.13 0.03
CA SER A 45 -6.86 5.56 -0.25
C SER A 45 -6.93 7.07 -0.08
N LEU A 46 -8.06 7.65 -0.43
CA LEU A 46 -8.38 9.02 -0.05
C LEU A 46 -8.50 9.18 1.48
N ASP A 47 -8.50 10.41 1.97
CA ASP A 47 -8.51 10.79 3.38
C ASP A 47 -9.76 10.29 4.14
N GLY A 48 -9.69 10.18 5.48
CA GLY A 48 -10.86 9.81 6.30
C GLY A 48 -11.38 8.35 6.20
N THR A 49 -10.86 7.54 5.28
CA THR A 49 -11.34 6.15 5.04
C THR A 49 -10.90 5.10 6.09
N GLY A 50 -10.01 5.45 7.02
CA GLY A 50 -9.60 4.57 8.13
C GLY A 50 -8.22 3.90 8.01
N LYS A 51 -7.33 4.40 7.13
CA LYS A 51 -5.95 3.88 6.96
C LYS A 51 -5.16 3.83 8.27
N SER A 52 -5.09 4.95 8.99
CA SER A 52 -4.36 5.06 10.25
C SER A 52 -4.99 4.16 11.32
N THR A 53 -6.32 4.08 11.35
CA THR A 53 -7.04 3.17 12.26
C THR A 53 -6.70 1.71 12.00
N LEU A 54 -6.63 1.28 10.72
CA LEU A 54 -6.23 -0.07 10.35
C LEU A 54 -4.80 -0.38 10.82
N LEU A 55 -3.87 0.55 10.60
CA LEU A 55 -2.49 0.44 11.05
C LEU A 55 -2.40 0.29 12.57
N GLU A 56 -2.99 1.24 13.29
CA GLU A 56 -2.86 1.41 14.72
C GLU A 56 -3.58 0.33 15.52
N LYS A 57 -4.76 -0.12 15.07
CA LYS A 57 -5.53 -1.14 15.79
C LYS A 57 -5.14 -2.58 15.44
N HIS A 58 -4.80 -2.85 14.19
CA HIS A 58 -4.74 -4.24 13.69
C HIS A 58 -3.37 -4.68 13.19
N LEU A 59 -2.56 -3.76 12.66
CA LEU A 59 -1.26 -4.12 12.09
C LEU A 59 -0.12 -4.00 13.10
N VAL A 60 -0.18 -2.98 13.95
CA VAL A 60 0.92 -2.60 14.84
C VAL A 60 0.73 -3.20 16.22
N SER A 61 1.77 -3.87 16.72
CA SER A 61 1.81 -4.37 18.10
C SER A 61 2.04 -3.27 19.16
N ASN A 62 2.74 -2.20 18.78
CA ASN A 62 3.05 -1.05 19.64
C ASN A 62 3.31 0.19 18.78
N HIS A 63 2.62 1.30 19.03
CA HIS A 63 2.75 2.53 18.24
C HIS A 63 4.19 3.07 18.15
N LYS A 64 5.06 2.76 19.11
CA LYS A 64 6.49 3.12 19.06
C LYS A 64 7.24 2.48 17.89
N HIS A 65 6.69 1.44 17.29
CA HIS A 65 7.29 0.71 16.18
C HIS A 65 6.89 1.29 14.81
N ILE A 66 6.02 2.31 14.80
CA ILE A 66 5.66 3.03 13.58
C ILE A 66 6.75 4.05 13.30
N SER A 67 7.35 3.97 12.11
CA SER A 67 8.24 5.01 11.60
C SER A 67 7.46 5.92 10.65
N ARG A 68 7.26 7.19 11.03
CA ARG A 68 6.63 8.18 10.18
C ARG A 68 7.67 8.94 9.37
N PHE A 69 7.46 9.01 8.07
CA PHE A 69 8.23 9.84 7.16
C PHE A 69 7.35 10.84 6.44
N THR A 70 7.70 12.11 6.56
CA THR A 70 7.02 13.19 5.88
C THR A 70 7.86 13.60 4.69
N ILE A 71 7.34 13.38 3.49
CA ILE A 71 8.01 13.79 2.24
C ILE A 71 7.74 15.27 1.99
N PHE A 72 6.47 15.65 2.09
CA PHE A 72 5.98 17.02 1.95
C PHE A 72 4.88 17.28 2.98
N THR A 73 4.48 18.53 3.15
CA THR A 73 3.41 18.92 4.11
C THR A 73 2.11 18.13 3.94
N CYS A 74 1.85 17.58 2.75
CA CYS A 74 0.63 16.83 2.43
C CYS A 74 0.85 15.33 2.15
N LEU A 75 2.06 14.79 2.34
CA LEU A 75 2.35 13.37 2.07
C LEU A 75 3.13 12.75 3.22
N HIS A 76 2.44 11.89 3.97
CA HIS A 76 2.98 11.13 5.08
C HIS A 76 2.99 9.64 4.75
N ILE A 77 4.06 8.96 5.16
CA ILE A 77 4.21 7.52 5.01
C ILE A 77 4.55 6.96 6.38
N ASP A 78 3.60 6.21 6.92
CA ASP A 78 3.80 5.43 8.12
C ASP A 78 4.24 4.04 7.74
N THR A 79 5.37 3.61 8.29
CA THR A 79 5.95 2.32 7.98
C THR A 79 5.96 1.43 9.22
N TYR A 80 5.48 0.21 9.05
CA TYR A 80 5.54 -0.84 10.04
C TYR A 80 6.09 -2.11 9.41
N ARG A 81 7.11 -2.70 10.05
CA ARG A 81 7.75 -3.93 9.59
C ARG A 81 7.48 -5.07 10.56
N CYS A 82 7.07 -6.22 10.05
CA CYS A 82 6.91 -7.44 10.82
C CYS A 82 7.38 -8.63 9.98
N SER A 83 8.43 -9.32 10.44
CA SER A 83 9.03 -10.44 9.69
C SER A 83 9.43 -10.00 8.27
N ASN A 84 9.11 -10.80 7.26
CA ASN A 84 9.44 -10.52 5.87
C ASN A 84 8.50 -9.51 5.20
N VAL A 85 7.60 -8.85 5.93
CA VAL A 85 6.65 -7.90 5.34
C VAL A 85 6.83 -6.50 5.92
N THR A 86 6.85 -5.53 5.02
CA THR A 86 6.80 -4.11 5.35
C THR A 86 5.48 -3.51 4.85
N PHE A 87 4.73 -2.92 5.77
CA PHE A 87 3.51 -2.17 5.49
C PHE A 87 3.85 -0.69 5.36
N HIS A 88 3.51 -0.10 4.21
CA HIS A 88 3.54 1.34 4.00
C HIS A 88 2.11 1.87 4.01
N VAL A 89 1.80 2.76 4.93
CA VAL A 89 0.51 3.43 5.00
C VAL A 89 0.69 4.84 4.52
N MET A 90 0.19 5.11 3.32
CA MET A 90 0.34 6.38 2.67
C MET A 90 -0.89 7.25 2.96
N ASP A 91 -0.67 8.34 3.68
CA ASP A 91 -1.67 9.37 3.89
C ASP A 91 -1.38 10.59 3.03
N VAL A 92 -2.37 10.97 2.24
CA VAL A 92 -2.24 11.99 1.21
C VAL A 92 -3.33 13.03 1.42
N GLY A 93 -2.94 14.25 1.77
CA GLY A 93 -3.89 15.35 1.98
C GLY A 93 -4.59 15.77 0.68
N GLY A 94 -5.86 16.19 0.78
CA GLY A 94 -6.71 16.60 -0.35
C GLY A 94 -6.25 17.84 -1.11
N GLY A 95 -5.32 18.63 -0.56
CA GLY A 95 -4.75 19.83 -1.21
C GLY A 95 -3.43 19.62 -1.96
N ARG A 96 -3.09 18.37 -2.33
CA ARG A 96 -1.76 18.05 -2.88
C ARG A 96 -1.52 18.64 -4.28
N PRO A 97 -0.41 19.37 -4.52
CA PRO A 97 0.01 19.80 -5.85
C PRO A 97 0.27 18.62 -6.81
N ASN A 98 -0.01 18.79 -8.12
CA ASN A 98 0.10 17.76 -9.17
C ASN A 98 1.44 16.98 -9.20
N GLY A 99 2.55 17.56 -8.72
CA GLY A 99 3.86 16.90 -8.64
C GLY A 99 3.94 15.73 -7.65
N HIS A 100 3.05 15.67 -6.65
CA HIS A 100 3.06 14.64 -5.60
C HIS A 100 2.68 13.25 -6.14
N HIS A 101 1.95 13.20 -7.24
CA HIS A 101 1.61 11.95 -7.92
C HIS A 101 2.84 11.16 -8.34
N ARG A 102 3.96 11.81 -8.69
CA ARG A 102 5.19 11.11 -9.08
C ARG A 102 5.75 10.24 -7.95
N MET A 103 5.72 10.75 -6.71
CA MET A 103 6.20 10.00 -5.55
C MET A 103 5.22 8.88 -5.17
N GLU A 104 3.92 9.18 -5.13
CA GLU A 104 2.88 8.17 -4.88
C GLU A 104 3.03 6.99 -5.85
N THR A 105 3.16 7.28 -7.15
CA THR A 105 3.35 6.30 -8.21
C THR A 105 4.56 5.39 -7.99
N ARG A 106 5.67 5.87 -7.39
CA ARG A 106 6.82 5.03 -7.07
C ARG A 106 6.51 3.98 -6.00
N PHE A 107 5.75 4.34 -4.97
CA PHE A 107 5.30 3.36 -3.97
C PHE A 107 4.37 2.32 -4.59
N PHE A 108 3.47 2.73 -5.50
CA PHE A 108 2.64 1.80 -6.26
C PHE A 108 3.48 0.87 -7.16
N ASN A 109 4.52 1.39 -7.80
CA ASN A 109 5.38 0.61 -8.69
C ASN A 109 6.15 -0.50 -7.96
N GLN A 110 6.53 -0.24 -6.71
CA GLN A 110 7.35 -1.16 -5.91
C GLN A 110 6.54 -2.02 -4.94
N ALA A 111 5.23 -1.79 -4.85
CA ALA A 111 4.34 -2.60 -4.03
C ALA A 111 4.29 -4.04 -4.57
N ASN A 112 4.42 -5.01 -3.68
CA ASN A 112 4.15 -6.41 -3.97
C ASN A 112 2.67 -6.78 -3.74
N ALA A 113 1.94 -5.88 -3.09
CA ALA A 113 0.50 -5.93 -2.89
C ALA A 113 0.00 -4.53 -2.54
N VAL A 114 -1.23 -4.20 -2.95
CA VAL A 114 -1.91 -2.95 -2.57
C VAL A 114 -3.20 -3.27 -1.82
N VAL A 115 -3.43 -2.56 -0.73
CA VAL A 115 -4.70 -2.49 -0.02
C VAL A 115 -5.30 -1.11 -0.25
N TRP A 116 -6.45 -1.06 -0.91
CA TRP A 116 -7.21 0.14 -1.15
C TRP A 116 -8.45 0.19 -0.27
N ILE A 117 -8.62 1.25 0.52
CA ILE A 117 -9.75 1.39 1.46
C ILE A 117 -10.78 2.35 0.91
N LEU A 118 -12.05 1.95 0.93
CA LEU A 118 -13.22 2.75 0.58
C LEU A 118 -14.02 3.03 1.83
N ASP A 119 -14.60 4.23 1.93
CA ASP A 119 -15.71 4.45 2.84
C ASP A 119 -16.98 3.90 2.19
N ALA A 120 -17.56 2.84 2.76
CA ALA A 120 -18.75 2.19 2.22
C ALA A 120 -20.04 2.93 2.61
N ASP A 121 -19.96 3.86 3.57
CA ASP A 121 -21.11 4.63 4.04
C ASP A 121 -21.28 5.96 3.24
N ASP A 122 -20.32 6.32 2.39
CA ASP A 122 -20.33 7.52 1.53
C ASP A 122 -20.25 7.15 0.04
N LEU A 123 -21.41 7.13 -0.63
CA LEU A 123 -21.52 6.75 -2.04
C LEU A 123 -20.89 7.79 -3.00
N ASP A 124 -20.93 9.08 -2.65
CA ASP A 124 -20.35 10.14 -3.48
C ASP A 124 -18.82 9.99 -3.51
N TYR A 125 -18.25 9.60 -2.36
CA TYR A 125 -16.82 9.33 -2.20
C TYR A 125 -16.31 8.12 -2.99
N LEU A 126 -17.17 7.15 -3.31
CA LEU A 126 -16.79 5.95 -4.08
C LEU A 126 -16.35 6.30 -5.49
N VAL A 127 -17.01 7.28 -6.14
CA VAL A 127 -16.69 7.68 -7.51
C VAL A 127 -15.32 8.34 -7.56
N GLU A 128 -15.04 9.26 -6.64
CA GLU A 128 -13.74 9.93 -6.55
C GLU A 128 -12.62 8.93 -6.22
N SER A 129 -12.88 8.04 -5.27
CA SER A 129 -11.91 7.01 -4.87
C SER A 129 -11.59 6.05 -6.02
N ARG A 130 -12.59 5.68 -6.82
CA ARG A 130 -12.39 4.88 -8.05
C ARG A 130 -11.50 5.61 -9.04
N GLU A 131 -11.76 6.88 -9.30
CA GLU A 131 -10.99 7.68 -10.25
C GLU A 131 -9.53 7.84 -9.83
N GLU A 132 -9.28 8.06 -8.54
CA GLU A 132 -7.92 8.10 -7.99
C GLU A 132 -7.20 6.76 -8.17
N LEU A 133 -7.84 5.66 -7.77
CA LEU A 133 -7.28 4.31 -7.89
C LEU A 133 -6.94 3.97 -9.35
N VAL A 134 -7.88 4.24 -10.26
CA VAL A 134 -7.70 4.04 -11.70
C VAL A 134 -6.52 4.86 -12.21
N ARG A 135 -6.38 6.12 -11.78
CA ARG A 135 -5.25 6.98 -12.16
C ARG A 135 -3.91 6.39 -11.71
N LYS A 136 -3.83 5.83 -10.50
CA LYS A 136 -2.60 5.18 -9.99
C LYS A 136 -2.27 3.89 -10.73
N ILE A 137 -3.28 3.15 -11.16
CA ILE A 137 -3.13 1.87 -11.86
C ILE A 137 -2.79 2.07 -13.34
N ALA A 138 -3.44 3.03 -14.01
CA ALA A 138 -3.29 3.26 -15.45
C ALA A 138 -2.01 4.04 -15.81
N HIS A 139 -1.35 4.65 -14.82
CA HIS A 139 -0.07 5.33 -15.03
C HIS A 139 1.00 4.34 -15.50
N GLU A 140 1.87 4.74 -16.44
CA GLU A 140 2.92 3.89 -17.02
C GLU A 140 3.87 3.32 -15.95
N ALA A 141 4.33 4.18 -15.04
CA ALA A 141 5.08 3.79 -13.85
C ALA A 141 4.19 3.36 -12.65
N GLY A 142 2.91 3.07 -12.88
CA GLY A 142 1.92 2.75 -11.85
C GLY A 142 2.04 1.32 -11.30
N LEU A 143 0.91 0.78 -10.85
CA LEU A 143 0.84 -0.56 -10.27
C LEU A 143 1.01 -1.66 -11.32
N GLN A 144 2.06 -2.47 -11.19
CA GLN A 144 2.36 -3.59 -12.11
C GLN A 144 1.19 -4.57 -12.25
N LYS A 145 0.98 -5.13 -13.44
CA LYS A 145 -0.20 -5.93 -13.80
C LYS A 145 -0.48 -7.09 -12.83
N ASP A 146 0.55 -7.84 -12.46
CA ASP A 146 0.43 -9.06 -11.63
C ASP A 146 0.35 -8.80 -10.12
N VAL A 147 0.53 -7.55 -9.68
CA VAL A 147 0.45 -7.19 -8.26
C VAL A 147 -1.00 -7.25 -7.78
N PRO A 148 -1.32 -8.02 -6.73
CA PRO A 148 -2.67 -8.15 -6.23
C PRO A 148 -3.19 -6.86 -5.58
N LEU A 149 -4.46 -6.58 -5.83
CA LEU A 149 -5.19 -5.43 -5.30
C LEU A 149 -6.32 -5.90 -4.38
N LEU A 150 -6.17 -5.66 -3.08
CA LEU A 150 -7.23 -5.88 -2.10
C LEU A 150 -8.02 -4.58 -1.91
N ILE A 151 -9.33 -4.61 -2.13
CA ILE A 151 -10.22 -3.47 -1.86
C ILE A 151 -11.03 -3.78 -0.59
N LEU A 152 -10.90 -2.91 0.40
CA LEU A 152 -11.65 -2.95 1.65
C LEU A 152 -12.73 -1.89 1.61
N ALA A 153 -13.99 -2.31 1.54
CA ALA A 153 -15.12 -1.42 1.73
C ALA A 153 -15.45 -1.37 3.23
N ASN A 154 -15.04 -0.29 3.88
CA ASN A 154 -15.14 -0.08 5.30
C ASN A 154 -16.50 0.56 5.64
N SER A 155 -17.35 -0.13 6.40
CA SER A 155 -18.62 0.41 6.92
C SER A 155 -18.62 0.39 8.44
N ARG A 156 -19.06 1.50 9.04
CA ARG A 156 -19.18 1.66 10.50
C ARG A 156 -20.55 1.19 11.02
N ASN A 157 -21.53 1.05 10.14
CA ASN A 157 -22.94 0.83 10.48
C ASN A 157 -23.43 -0.63 10.35
N HIS A 158 -22.51 -1.60 10.32
CA HIS A 158 -22.68 -3.04 10.05
C HIS A 158 -22.61 -3.45 8.57
N THR A 159 -21.85 -4.51 8.32
CA THR A 159 -21.59 -5.10 7.00
C THR A 159 -22.73 -6.01 6.55
N ASP A 160 -23.86 -5.43 6.16
CA ASP A 160 -24.89 -6.19 5.45
C ASP A 160 -24.33 -6.66 4.10
N THR A 161 -24.33 -7.98 3.88
CA THR A 161 -23.77 -8.62 2.69
C THR A 161 -24.51 -8.22 1.42
N GLU A 162 -25.82 -7.94 1.50
CA GLU A 162 -26.63 -7.46 0.36
C GLU A 162 -26.21 -6.07 -0.12
N ASN A 163 -25.69 -5.21 0.77
CA ASN A 163 -25.18 -3.89 0.40
C ASN A 163 -23.84 -3.99 -0.37
N MET A 164 -23.04 -5.01 -0.06
CA MET A 164 -21.69 -5.15 -0.63
C MET A 164 -21.68 -5.44 -2.14
N ASP A 165 -22.63 -6.22 -2.66
CA ASP A 165 -22.72 -6.51 -4.10
C ASP A 165 -23.13 -5.27 -4.90
N SER A 166 -23.99 -4.44 -4.33
CA SER A 166 -24.42 -3.18 -4.93
C SER A 166 -23.28 -2.15 -4.93
N LEU A 167 -22.60 -2.01 -3.79
CA LEU A 167 -21.38 -1.18 -3.66
C LEU A 167 -20.30 -1.62 -4.64
N ARG A 168 -20.06 -2.93 -4.74
CA ARG A 168 -19.14 -3.50 -5.71
C ARG A 168 -19.56 -3.09 -7.12
N LYS A 169 -20.81 -3.34 -7.53
CA LYS A 169 -21.29 -2.95 -8.87
C LYS A 169 -21.07 -1.47 -9.15
N CYS A 170 -21.43 -0.58 -8.21
CA CYS A 170 -21.22 0.86 -8.34
C CYS A 170 -19.73 1.24 -8.51
N PHE A 171 -18.86 0.65 -7.70
CA PHE A 171 -17.42 0.87 -7.78
C PHE A 171 -16.82 0.35 -9.10
N PHE A 172 -17.39 -0.70 -9.70
CA PHE A 172 -16.88 -1.28 -10.95
C PHE A 172 -17.65 -0.87 -12.23
N GLU A 173 -18.74 -0.12 -12.13
CA GLU A 173 -19.70 0.15 -13.23
C GLU A 173 -19.07 0.78 -14.47
N LYS A 174 -18.00 1.57 -14.29
CA LYS A 174 -17.32 2.31 -15.38
C LYS A 174 -15.80 2.14 -15.35
N THR A 175 -15.33 1.04 -14.77
CA THR A 175 -13.89 0.90 -14.53
C THR A 175 -13.17 0.47 -15.82
N PRO A 176 -12.07 1.14 -16.19
CA PRO A 176 -11.34 0.81 -17.42
C PRO A 176 -10.71 -0.58 -17.39
N THR A 177 -10.37 -1.09 -18.58
CA THR A 177 -9.77 -2.42 -18.81
C THR A 177 -8.52 -2.67 -17.96
N SER A 178 -7.79 -1.61 -17.59
CA SER A 178 -6.59 -1.70 -16.75
C SER A 178 -6.84 -2.35 -15.38
N LEU A 179 -8.06 -2.25 -14.87
CA LEU A 179 -8.45 -2.82 -13.58
C LEU A 179 -9.18 -4.17 -13.73
N SER A 180 -9.83 -4.43 -14.87
CA SER A 180 -10.41 -5.75 -15.18
C SER A 180 -9.35 -6.83 -15.38
N ASP A 181 -8.16 -6.44 -15.81
CA ASP A 181 -7.03 -7.33 -16.08
C ASP A 181 -6.20 -7.70 -14.83
N LYS A 182 -6.53 -7.12 -13.67
CA LYS A 182 -5.80 -7.32 -12.41
C LYS A 182 -6.42 -8.40 -11.55
N SER A 183 -5.58 -9.10 -10.79
CA SER A 183 -6.04 -9.92 -9.66
C SER A 183 -6.49 -8.99 -8.53
N TYR A 184 -7.80 -8.88 -8.34
CA TYR A 184 -8.37 -8.08 -7.25
C TYR A 184 -9.38 -8.89 -6.42
N ALA A 185 -9.58 -8.45 -5.17
CA ALA A 185 -10.71 -8.88 -4.37
C ALA A 185 -11.34 -7.69 -3.63
N PHE A 186 -12.61 -7.85 -3.28
CA PHE A 186 -13.42 -6.82 -2.67
C PHE A 186 -14.10 -7.41 -1.44
N PHE A 187 -13.83 -6.84 -0.26
CA PHE A 187 -14.35 -7.32 1.01
C PHE A 187 -15.06 -6.21 1.76
N GLY A 188 -16.23 -6.52 2.32
CA GLY A 188 -16.87 -5.70 3.34
C GLY A 188 -16.16 -5.86 4.66
N THR A 189 -15.84 -4.75 5.30
CA THR A 189 -15.07 -4.74 6.55
C THR A 189 -15.61 -3.68 7.50
N ASN A 190 -15.36 -3.90 8.79
CA ASN A 190 -15.43 -2.84 9.79
C ASN A 190 -14.05 -2.75 10.44
N ILE A 191 -13.31 -1.69 10.11
CA ILE A 191 -11.94 -1.51 10.62
C ILE A 191 -11.96 -1.24 12.13
N ASP A 192 -13.03 -0.70 12.70
CA ASP A 192 -13.10 -0.41 14.12
C ASP A 192 -13.25 -1.68 14.98
N THR A 193 -14.03 -2.65 14.51
CA THR A 193 -14.24 -3.96 15.17
C THR A 193 -13.24 -5.02 14.73
N GLY A 194 -12.73 -4.91 13.51
CA GLY A 194 -11.87 -5.89 12.85
C GLY A 194 -12.63 -6.91 11.98
N ASP A 195 -13.95 -6.77 11.84
CA ASP A 195 -14.76 -7.71 11.08
C ASP A 195 -14.37 -7.72 9.59
N GLY A 196 -14.26 -8.91 9.00
CA GLY A 196 -13.88 -9.14 7.60
C GLY A 196 -12.39 -8.94 7.29
N LEU A 197 -11.62 -8.29 8.17
CA LEU A 197 -10.18 -8.04 7.93
C LEU A 197 -9.39 -9.33 7.81
N ARG A 198 -9.67 -10.33 8.65
CA ARG A 198 -8.89 -11.57 8.66
C ARG A 198 -9.04 -12.34 7.34
N GLU A 199 -10.24 -12.44 6.82
CA GLU A 199 -10.57 -13.11 5.55
C GLU A 199 -9.94 -12.36 4.38
N ALA A 200 -10.03 -11.02 4.39
CA ALA A 200 -9.44 -10.16 3.39
C ALA A 200 -7.90 -10.31 3.32
N PHE A 201 -7.21 -10.27 4.46
CA PHE A 201 -5.75 -10.41 4.51
C PHE A 201 -5.28 -11.86 4.27
N LYS A 202 -6.10 -12.88 4.56
CA LYS A 202 -5.83 -14.26 4.11
C LYS A 202 -5.84 -14.37 2.59
N TRP A 203 -6.81 -13.75 1.92
CA TRP A 203 -6.84 -13.69 0.47
C TRP A 203 -5.59 -12.97 -0.06
N LEU A 204 -5.23 -11.83 0.53
CA LEU A 204 -4.05 -11.07 0.12
C LEU A 204 -2.77 -11.90 0.19
N ARG A 205 -2.57 -12.60 1.31
CA ARG A 205 -1.42 -13.50 1.51
C ARG A 205 -1.38 -14.62 0.46
N ALA A 206 -2.51 -15.26 0.17
CA ALA A 206 -2.57 -16.31 -0.86
C ALA A 206 -2.30 -15.77 -2.27
N SER A 207 -2.77 -14.56 -2.57
CA SER A 207 -2.50 -13.87 -3.84
C SER A 207 -1.02 -13.53 -4.01
N ILE A 208 -0.36 -13.06 -2.95
CA ILE A 208 1.10 -12.82 -2.94
C ILE A 208 1.86 -14.13 -3.22
N GLU A 209 1.52 -15.22 -2.55
CA GLU A 209 2.18 -16.52 -2.82
C GLU A 209 1.98 -17.00 -4.26
N THR A 210 0.81 -16.75 -4.83
CA THR A 210 0.51 -17.13 -6.22
C THR A 210 1.35 -16.30 -7.19
N MET A 211 1.49 -15.00 -6.94
CA MET A 211 2.36 -14.11 -7.68
C MET A 211 3.83 -14.56 -7.57
N ASP A 212 4.32 -14.88 -6.37
CA ASP A 212 5.68 -15.36 -6.14
C ASP A 212 5.98 -16.64 -6.92
N LYS A 213 5.06 -17.61 -6.94
CA LYS A 213 5.20 -18.85 -7.71
C LYS A 213 5.29 -18.59 -9.21
N LYS A 214 4.49 -17.66 -9.74
CA LYS A 214 4.55 -17.25 -11.15
C LYS A 214 5.90 -16.58 -11.47
N ASN A 215 6.34 -15.65 -10.63
CA ASN A 215 7.60 -14.93 -10.80
C ASN A 215 8.82 -15.85 -10.70
N ALA A 216 8.83 -16.81 -9.77
CA ALA A 216 9.89 -17.81 -9.65
C ALA A 216 10.03 -18.66 -10.93
N THR A 217 8.94 -18.85 -11.67
CA THR A 217 8.92 -19.58 -12.94
C THR A 217 9.42 -18.71 -14.12
N MET A 218 9.39 -17.38 -14.00
CA MET A 218 9.68 -16.42 -15.08
C MET A 218 11.08 -15.75 -15.01
N ALA A 219 12.06 -16.41 -14.38
CA ALA A 219 13.44 -15.94 -14.12
C ALA A 219 13.60 -15.05 -12.88
N LYS A 220 14.73 -15.25 -12.17
CA LYS A 220 15.08 -14.61 -10.90
C LYS A 220 15.11 -13.08 -11.03
N THR A 221 14.09 -12.41 -10.51
CA THR A 221 14.16 -10.97 -10.23
C THR A 221 15.39 -10.69 -9.38
N LYS A 222 16.26 -9.78 -9.84
CA LYS A 222 17.43 -9.35 -9.08
C LYS A 222 16.95 -8.80 -7.74
N VAL A 223 17.39 -9.42 -6.64
CA VAL A 223 17.22 -8.85 -5.30
C VAL A 223 18.10 -7.61 -5.26
N LEU A 224 17.47 -6.44 -5.27
CA LEU A 224 18.18 -5.15 -5.19
C LEU A 224 18.82 -5.03 -3.82
N SER A 225 20.01 -4.43 -3.77
CA SER A 225 20.58 -4.03 -2.49
C SER A 225 19.70 -2.92 -1.86
N VAL A 226 19.80 -2.79 -0.53
CA VAL A 226 19.17 -1.72 0.24
C VAL A 226 19.42 -0.34 -0.40
N GLU A 227 20.65 -0.11 -0.88
CA GLU A 227 21.08 1.15 -1.48
C GLU A 227 20.50 1.36 -2.89
N GLU A 228 20.47 0.31 -3.72
CA GLU A 228 19.86 0.34 -5.07
C GLU A 228 18.35 0.65 -4.97
N GLU A 229 17.68 0.12 -3.95
CA GLU A 229 16.27 0.33 -3.68
C GLU A 229 15.98 1.76 -3.19
N ALA A 230 16.83 2.29 -2.29
CA ALA A 230 16.77 3.68 -1.85
C ALA A 230 16.80 4.66 -3.03
N VAL A 231 17.77 4.43 -3.92
CA VAL A 231 18.03 5.26 -5.09
C VAL A 231 16.84 5.20 -6.04
N MET A 232 16.22 4.02 -6.21
CA MET A 232 15.02 3.85 -7.03
C MET A 232 13.80 4.58 -6.45
N ILE A 233 13.52 4.48 -5.14
CA ILE A 233 12.39 5.19 -4.50
C ILE A 233 12.60 6.70 -4.56
N MET A 234 13.80 7.16 -4.25
CA MET A 234 14.14 8.57 -4.23
C MET A 234 14.29 9.15 -5.63
N GLY A 235 14.49 8.30 -6.64
CA GLY A 235 14.69 8.69 -8.04
C GLY A 235 15.95 9.51 -8.24
N TYR A 236 17.01 9.18 -7.50
CA TYR A 236 18.33 9.74 -7.72
C TYR A 236 18.91 9.12 -9.00
N ASN A 237 18.69 9.74 -10.15
CA ASN A 237 19.49 9.42 -11.33
C ASN A 237 20.90 9.98 -11.11
N GLN A 238 21.92 9.12 -11.18
CA GLN A 238 23.32 9.55 -11.13
C GLN A 238 23.69 10.51 -12.30
N ASP A 239 22.86 10.58 -13.33
CA ASP A 239 23.16 11.32 -14.56
C ASP A 239 22.51 12.71 -14.70
N HIS A 240 21.60 13.13 -13.81
CA HIS A 240 20.97 14.45 -13.92
C HIS A 240 21.11 15.28 -12.65
N LYS A 241 21.95 16.32 -12.74
CA LYS A 241 22.00 17.43 -11.80
C LYS A 241 20.63 18.13 -11.77
N SER A 242 20.02 18.11 -10.58
CA SER A 242 19.13 19.15 -10.04
C SER A 242 18.01 19.68 -10.93
N ASP A 243 16.79 19.15 -10.73
CA ASP A 243 15.53 19.87 -11.02
C ASP A 243 14.64 19.88 -9.77
N TRP A 244 15.20 20.37 -8.66
CA TRP A 244 14.40 20.83 -7.51
C TRP A 244 14.45 22.36 -7.50
N VAL A 245 13.64 22.97 -8.36
CA VAL A 245 13.13 24.35 -8.25
C VAL A 245 11.63 24.28 -8.53
#